data_AF-A0A7V5YPB4-F1
#
_entry.id   AF-A0A7V5YPB4-F1
#
_cell.length_a   1.000
_cell.length_b   1.000
_cell.length_c   1.000
_cell.angle_alpha   90.00
_cell.angle_beta   90.00
_cell.angle_gamma   90.00
#
_symmetry.space_group_name_H-M   'P 1'
#
loop_
_entity.id
_entity.type
_entity.pdbx_description
1 polymer ?
#
loop_
_entity_poly.entity_id
_entity_poly.type
_entity_poly.pdbx_seq_one_letter_code
_entity_poly.pdbx_strand_id
1 'polypeptide(L)'
;MPPLLPGAEVTNWGICEVVGFFVGLIRLLFRFAGFLGFLVILWGAFQYITAFGQEEKTTRAKNIIYYALIGILAIAFSLAVVGLVWQLFGNRTINLGEIFFGTLPLNCQT
;
A
#
# COMPACT_ATOMS: atom_id res chain seq x y z
N MET A 1 -19.39 -8.92 32.00
CA MET A 1 -18.01 -8.80 31.50
C MET A 1 -17.88 -9.60 30.21
N PRO A 2 -17.97 -8.96 29.03
CA PRO A 2 -17.68 -9.64 27.77
C PRO A 2 -16.15 -9.82 27.58
N PRO A 3 -15.73 -10.87 26.85
CA PRO A 3 -14.34 -11.32 26.75
C PRO A 3 -13.50 -10.56 25.69
N LEU A 4 -12.18 -10.53 25.89
CA LEU A 4 -11.17 -9.83 25.09
C LEU A 4 -10.49 -10.75 24.04
N LEU A 5 -10.69 -10.50 22.75
CA LEU A 5 -9.76 -10.70 21.59
C LEU A 5 -10.36 -9.98 20.34
N PRO A 6 -9.64 -9.76 19.23
CA PRO A 6 -8.56 -8.81 18.95
C PRO A 6 -9.06 -7.70 18.00
N GLY A 7 -9.45 -6.55 18.57
CA GLY A 7 -9.78 -5.32 17.87
C GLY A 7 -10.15 -4.28 18.91
N ALA A 8 -9.22 -3.40 19.27
CA ALA A 8 -9.41 -2.40 20.33
C ALA A 8 -10.67 -1.57 20.04
N GLU A 9 -11.67 -1.69 20.90
CA GLU A 9 -12.92 -0.95 20.86
C GLU A 9 -12.63 0.52 21.21
N VAL A 10 -12.66 1.41 20.21
CA VAL A 10 -12.56 2.87 20.42
C VAL A 10 -13.96 3.41 20.73
N THR A 11 -14.37 3.29 22.00
CA THR A 11 -15.62 3.86 22.53
C THR A 11 -15.57 5.39 22.69
N ASN A 12 -14.46 6.02 22.26
CA ASN A 12 -14.29 7.46 22.30
C ASN A 12 -14.66 8.11 20.95
N TRP A 13 -15.85 8.71 20.93
CA TRP A 13 -16.50 9.39 19.83
C TRP A 13 -15.59 10.33 19.03
N GLY A 14 -14.78 11.16 19.72
CA GLY A 14 -13.95 12.18 19.07
C GLY A 14 -12.77 11.65 18.27
N ILE A 15 -12.21 10.49 18.64
CA ILE A 15 -11.08 9.89 17.92
C ILE A 15 -11.58 9.09 16.71
N CYS A 16 -12.80 8.52 16.80
CA CYS A 16 -13.36 7.69 15.75
C CYS A 16 -13.68 8.47 14.46
N GLU A 17 -14.25 9.68 14.54
CA GLU A 17 -14.58 10.46 13.35
C GLU A 17 -13.32 10.89 12.58
N VAL A 18 -12.31 11.37 13.31
CA VAL A 18 -11.05 11.83 12.72
C VAL A 18 -10.31 10.67 12.06
N VAL A 19 -10.14 9.56 12.80
CA VAL A 19 -9.44 8.37 12.27
C VAL A 19 -10.23 7.73 11.14
N GLY A 20 -11.56 7.64 11.24
CA GLY A 20 -12.43 7.11 10.19
C GLY A 20 -12.32 7.90 8.88
N PHE A 21 -12.27 9.24 8.96
CA PHE A 21 -12.07 10.10 7.79
C PHE A 21 -10.70 9.89 7.13
N PHE A 22 -9.62 9.89 7.91
CA PHE A 22 -8.26 9.67 7.37
C PHE A 22 -8.09 8.27 6.79
N VAL A 23 -8.63 7.24 7.45
CA VAL A 23 -8.57 5.86 6.96
C VAL A 23 -9.38 5.70 5.68
N GLY A 24 -10.57 6.32 5.59
CA GLY A 24 -11.37 6.34 4.37
C GLY A 24 -10.62 6.99 3.20
N LEU A 25 -9.98 8.14 3.46
CA LEU A 25 -9.21 8.87 2.46
C LEU A 25 -7.98 8.08 2.00
N ILE A 26 -7.20 7.52 2.92
CA ILE A 26 -6.02 6.70 2.61
C ILE A 26 -6.41 5.49 1.76
N ARG A 27 -7.52 4.81 2.06
CA ARG A 27 -8.00 3.67 1.24
C ARG A 27 -8.41 4.09 -0.17
N LEU A 28 -9.02 5.26 -0.31
CA LEU A 28 -9.36 5.79 -1.62
C LEU A 28 -8.08 6.04 -2.41
N LEU A 29 -7.09 6.71 -1.81
CA LEU A 29 -5.79 6.95 -2.42
C LEU A 29 -5.06 5.66 -2.79
N PHE A 30 -5.04 4.64 -1.92
CA PHE A 30 -4.36 3.37 -2.21
C PHE A 30 -5.01 2.59 -3.36
N ARG A 31 -6.35 2.61 -3.47
CA ARG A 31 -7.05 2.01 -4.63
C ARG A 31 -6.70 2.72 -5.94
N PHE A 32 -6.68 4.06 -5.92
CA PHE A 32 -6.25 4.84 -7.08
C PHE A 32 -4.77 4.66 -7.39
N ALA A 33 -3.91 4.57 -6.38
CA ALA A 33 -2.47 4.37 -6.52
C ALA A 33 -2.14 3.01 -7.15
N GLY A 34 -2.88 1.94 -6.79
CA GLY A 34 -2.75 0.65 -7.45
C GLY A 34 -3.09 0.71 -8.95
N PHE A 35 -4.17 1.40 -9.30
CA PHE A 35 -4.58 1.60 -10.69
C PHE A 35 -3.58 2.48 -11.46
N LEU A 36 -3.20 3.64 -10.92
CA LEU A 36 -2.18 4.52 -11.53
C LEU A 36 -0.82 3.82 -11.67
N GLY A 37 -0.41 3.04 -10.67
CA GLY A 37 0.84 2.30 -10.69
C GLY A 37 0.89 1.32 -11.87
N PHE A 38 -0.22 0.64 -12.17
CA PHE A 38 -0.34 -0.22 -13.33
C PHE A 38 -0.16 0.54 -14.66
N LEU A 39 -0.77 1.73 -14.80
CA LEU A 39 -0.60 2.57 -16.00
C LEU A 39 0.85 3.04 -16.21
N VAL A 40 1.54 3.44 -15.13
CA VAL A 40 2.93 3.93 -15.23
C VAL A 40 3.88 2.81 -15.67
N ILE A 41 3.67 1.59 -15.18
CA ILE A 41 4.46 0.41 -15.61
C ILE A 41 4.25 0.15 -17.10
N LEU A 42 3.00 0.19 -17.59
CA LEU A 42 2.71 0.00 -19.01
C LEU A 42 3.42 1.06 -19.87
N TRP A 43 3.39 2.32 -19.45
CA TRP A 43 4.01 3.41 -20.20
C TRP A 43 5.55 3.30 -20.21
N GLY A 44 6.16 2.96 -19.07
CA GLY A 44 7.60 2.73 -18.97
C GLY A 44 8.07 1.53 -19.79
N ALA A 45 7.28 0.45 -19.83
CA ALA A 45 7.58 -0.73 -20.63
C ALA A 45 7.56 -0.45 -22.14
N PHE A 46 6.55 0.29 -22.62
CA PHE A 46 6.45 0.68 -24.03
C PHE A 46 7.63 1.56 -24.47
N GLN A 47 8.05 2.51 -23.62
CA GLN A 47 9.17 3.38 -23.93
C GLN A 47 10.52 2.64 -23.94
N TYR A 48 10.65 1.56 -23.17
CA TYR A 48 11.84 0.72 -23.21
C TYR A 48 11.95 -0.10 -24.50
N ILE A 49 10.86 -0.70 -24.95
CA ILE A 49 10.83 -1.53 -26.16
C ILE A 49 11.06 -0.67 -27.42
N THR A 50 10.60 0.59 -27.42
CA THR A 50 10.72 1.52 -28.56
C THR A 50 12.06 2.27 -28.63
N ALA A 51 12.98 2.04 -27.69
CA ALA A 51 14.34 2.58 -27.74
C ALA A 51 15.22 1.78 -28.71
N PHE A 52 14.94 1.87 -30.01
CA PHE A 52 15.67 1.21 -31.10
C PHE A 52 17.11 1.73 -31.26
N GLY A 53 18.01 1.37 -30.35
CA GLY A 53 19.47 1.50 -30.57
C GLY A 53 20.12 2.86 -30.35
N GLN A 54 19.37 3.91 -29.94
CA GLN A 54 19.99 5.16 -29.47
C GLN A 54 20.41 5.00 -28.01
N GLU A 55 21.72 5.00 -27.74
CA GLU A 55 22.31 4.81 -26.39
C GLU A 55 21.76 5.81 -25.36
N GLU A 56 21.42 7.02 -25.79
CA GLU A 56 20.84 8.04 -24.92
C GLU A 56 19.42 7.65 -24.46
N LYS A 57 18.60 7.11 -25.38
CA LYS A 57 17.22 6.69 -25.07
C LYS A 57 17.19 5.40 -24.28
N THR A 58 18.11 4.48 -24.53
CA THR A 58 18.22 3.25 -23.74
C THR A 58 18.74 3.52 -22.33
N THR A 59 19.69 4.44 -22.15
CA THR A 59 20.16 4.86 -20.82
C THR A 59 19.06 5.55 -20.03
N ARG A 60 18.30 6.45 -20.69
CA ARG A 60 17.16 7.12 -20.07
C ARG A 60 16.04 6.14 -19.70
N ALA A 61 15.74 5.18 -20.57
CA ALA A 61 14.74 4.14 -20.30
C ALA A 61 15.18 3.20 -19.18
N LYS A 62 16.47 2.83 -19.12
CA LYS A 62 17.04 2.07 -17.99
C LYS A 62 16.85 2.82 -16.69
N ASN A 63 17.16 4.10 -16.62
CA ASN A 63 16.97 4.89 -15.40
C ASN A 63 15.50 4.92 -14.96
N ILE A 64 14.55 5.08 -15.89
CA ILE A 64 13.11 5.02 -15.60
C ILE A 64 12.72 3.65 -15.01
N ILE A 65 13.22 2.55 -15.60
CA ILE A 65 12.98 1.20 -15.09
C ILE A 65 13.62 1.01 -13.70
N TYR A 66 14.84 1.51 -13.49
CA TYR A 66 15.50 1.45 -12.19
C TYR A 66 14.68 2.16 -11.11
N TYR A 67 14.16 3.36 -11.38
CA TYR A 67 13.29 4.06 -10.44
C TYR A 67 11.96 3.32 -10.22
N ALA A 68 11.35 2.76 -11.26
CA ALA A 68 10.14 1.95 -11.13
C ALA A 68 10.38 0.68 -10.29
N LEU A 69 11.53 0.02 -10.49
CA LEU A 69 11.93 -1.16 -9.75
C LEU A 69 12.16 -0.84 -8.27
N ILE A 70 12.83 0.28 -7.97
CA ILE A 70 13.02 0.76 -6.60
C ILE A 70 11.67 1.05 -5.92
N GLY A 71 10.70 1.62 -6.64
CA GLY A 71 9.36 1.87 -6.11
C GLY A 71 8.62 0.58 -5.73
N ILE A 72 8.62 -0.42 -6.61
CA ILE A 72 8.01 -1.74 -6.32
C ILE A 72 8.74 -2.42 -5.16
N LEU A 73 10.07 -2.39 -5.17
CA LEU A 73 10.89 -2.99 -4.14
C LEU A 73 10.65 -2.32 -2.77
N ALA A 74 10.52 -1.00 -2.73
CA ALA A 74 10.23 -0.26 -1.50
C ALA A 74 8.87 -0.63 -0.90
N ILE A 75 7.84 -0.83 -1.73
CA ILE A 75 6.52 -1.30 -1.26
C ILE A 75 6.65 -2.71 -0.68
N ALA A 76 7.32 -3.63 -1.41
CA ALA A 76 7.54 -4.99 -0.92
C ALA A 76 8.34 -5.03 0.40
N PHE A 77 9.36 -4.17 0.52
CA PHE A 77 10.18 -4.06 1.72
C PHE A 77 9.40 -3.48 2.91
N SER A 78 8.55 -2.49 2.67
CA SER A 78 7.65 -1.94 3.68
C SER A 78 6.72 -3.01 4.26
N LEU A 79 6.14 -3.86 3.41
CA LEU A 79 5.29 -4.97 3.85
C LEU A 79 6.05 -5.98 4.71
N ALA A 80 7.30 -6.30 4.34
CA ALA A 80 8.13 -7.20 5.12
C ALA A 80 8.43 -6.62 6.52
N VAL A 81 8.81 -5.34 6.60
CA VAL A 81 9.11 -4.69 7.88
C VAL A 81 7.87 -4.59 8.76
N VAL A 82 6.74 -4.14 8.22
CA VAL A 82 5.49 -4.03 8.98
C VAL A 82 5.02 -5.42 9.42
N GLY A 83 5.14 -6.44 8.56
CA GLY A 83 4.83 -7.84 8.89
C GLY A 83 5.67 -8.35 10.05
N LEU A 84 6.96 -8.04 10.06
CA LEU A 84 7.88 -8.42 11.12
C LEU A 84 7.53 -7.76 12.45
N VAL A 85 7.17 -6.46 12.44
CA VAL A 85 6.68 -5.76 13.64
C VAL A 85 5.38 -6.40 14.14
N TRP A 86 4.40 -6.62 13.28
CA TRP A 86 3.14 -7.25 13.68
C TRP A 86 3.34 -8.67 14.22
N GLN A 87 4.19 -9.48 13.58
CA GLN A 87 4.48 -10.83 14.04
C GLN A 87 5.12 -10.86 15.44
N LEU A 88 5.89 -9.83 15.81
CA LEU A 88 6.45 -9.68 17.15
C LEU A 88 5.43 -9.21 18.20
N PHE A 89 4.46 -8.35 17.83
CA PHE A 89 3.51 -7.75 18.78
C PHE A 89 2.12 -8.41 18.84
N GLY A 90 1.72 -9.14 17.81
CA GLY A 90 0.41 -9.79 17.73
C GLY A 90 0.33 -10.57 16.43
N ASN A 91 0.47 -11.89 16.52
CA ASN A 91 0.61 -12.92 15.47
C ASN A 91 -0.45 -12.87 14.34
N ARG A 92 -0.56 -11.75 13.63
CA ARG A 92 -1.45 -11.50 12.50
C ARG A 92 -0.59 -11.33 11.26
N THR A 93 -0.80 -12.20 10.29
CA THR A 93 -0.15 -12.14 8.99
C THR A 93 -0.77 -11.01 8.16
N ILE A 94 0.07 -10.18 7.54
CA ILE A 94 -0.39 -9.06 6.70
C ILE A 94 -0.66 -9.59 5.30
N ASN A 95 -1.92 -9.55 4.89
CA ASN A 95 -2.32 -9.90 3.53
C ASN A 95 -2.41 -8.63 2.68
N LEU A 96 -1.86 -8.68 1.46
CA LEU A 96 -1.99 -7.58 0.48
C LEU A 96 -3.45 -7.16 0.28
N GLY A 97 -4.39 -8.13 0.29
CA GLY A 97 -5.83 -7.86 0.18
C GLY A 97 -6.40 -6.99 1.30
N GLU A 98 -5.85 -7.05 2.52
CA GLU A 98 -6.30 -6.21 3.65
C GLU A 98 -5.90 -4.74 3.47
N ILE A 99 -4.81 -4.47 2.76
CA ILE A 99 -4.33 -3.10 2.52
C ILE A 99 -5.13 -2.45 1.38
N PHE A 100 -5.52 -3.23 0.37
CA PHE A 100 -6.25 -2.73 -0.80
C PHE A 100 -7.78 -2.78 -0.65
N PHE A 101 -8.31 -3.78 0.05
CA PHE A 101 -9.76 -4.05 0.18
C PHE A 101 -10.23 -4.23 1.63
N GLY A 102 -9.31 -4.25 2.59
CA GLY A 102 -9.64 -4.51 3.99
C GLY A 102 -10.40 -3.35 4.63
N THR A 103 -11.45 -3.71 5.35
CA THR A 103 -12.07 -2.85 6.34
C THR A 103 -11.35 -3.04 7.65
N LEU A 104 -10.45 -2.12 8.03
CA LEU A 104 -10.14 -1.97 9.46
C LEU A 104 -11.47 -1.91 10.20
N PRO A 105 -11.71 -2.81 11.17
CA PRO A 105 -12.87 -2.72 12.04
C PRO A 105 -12.58 -1.61 13.05
N LEU A 106 -12.73 -0.36 12.61
CA LEU A 106 -13.09 0.71 13.54
C LEU A 106 -14.59 0.54 13.76
N ASN A 107 -14.93 -0.48 14.53
CA ASN A 107 -16.28 -0.72 14.99
C ASN A 107 -16.53 0.25 16.14
N CYS A 108 -16.88 1.48 15.79
CA CYS A 108 -17.47 2.43 16.72
C CYS A 108 -18.94 2.05 16.84
N GLN A 109 -19.19 0.94 17.52
CA GLN A 109 -20.53 0.47 17.83
C GLN A 109 -21.06 1.29 19.01
N THR A 110 -22.30 1.76 18.88
CA THR A 110 -23.10 2.40 19.94
C THR A 110 -23.15 1.56 21.21
#